data_AF-A0A973WSZ5-F1
#
_entry.id   AF-A0A973WSZ5-F1
#
_cell.length_a   1.000
_cell.length_b   1.000
_cell.length_c   1.000
_cell.angle_alpha   90.00
_cell.angle_beta   90.00
_cell.angle_gamma   90.00
#
_symmetry.space_group_name_H-M   'P 1'
#
loop_
_entity.id
_entity.type
_entity.pdbx_description
1 polymer ?
#
loop_
_entity_poly.entity_id
_entity_poly.type
_entity_poly.pdbx_seq_one_letter_code
_entity_poly.pdbx_strand_id
1 'polypeptide(L)' 'MAKKAKKKATKKKPVRREYTKADVKELRAHSKAKTPVAKIAKLTKRSEGSLRQKALKLGVRLGHQR' A
#
# COMPACT_ATOMS: atom_id res chain seq x y z
N MET A 1 -13.06 26.60 -29.24
CA MET A 1 -12.65 25.22 -28.92
C MET A 1 -13.01 24.90 -27.47
N ALA A 2 -14.10 24.17 -27.22
CA ALA A 2 -14.60 23.89 -25.87
C ALA A 2 -13.79 22.76 -25.21
N LYS A 3 -13.08 23.06 -24.11
CA LYS A 3 -12.37 22.06 -23.30
C LYS A 3 -13.40 21.13 -22.63
N LYS A 4 -13.50 19.88 -23.09
CA LYS A 4 -14.24 18.81 -22.40
C LYS A 4 -13.61 18.55 -21.02
N ALA A 5 -14.23 19.05 -19.97
CA ALA A 5 -13.86 18.71 -18.60
C ALA A 5 -14.20 17.24 -18.32
N LYS A 6 -13.18 16.37 -18.23
CA LYS A 6 -13.33 15.00 -17.72
C LYS A 6 -13.89 15.07 -16.30
N LYS A 7 -15.10 14.55 -16.06
CA LYS A 7 -15.63 14.31 -14.71
C LYS A 7 -14.63 13.44 -13.93
N LYS A 8 -13.95 14.01 -12.93
CA LYS A 8 -13.12 13.26 -11.98
C LYS A 8 -14.05 12.34 -11.19
N ALA A 9 -13.88 11.03 -11.34
CA ALA A 9 -14.55 10.05 -10.49
C ALA A 9 -14.25 10.36 -9.02
N THR A 10 -15.29 10.49 -8.20
CA THR A 10 -15.20 10.71 -6.76
C THR A 10 -14.51 9.50 -6.13
N LYS A 11 -13.28 9.71 -5.64
CA LYS A 11 -12.49 8.65 -4.99
C LYS A 11 -13.23 8.22 -3.73
N LYS A 12 -13.64 6.95 -3.65
CA LYS A 12 -14.22 6.37 -2.43
C LYS A 12 -13.22 6.52 -1.28
N LYS A 13 -13.72 6.96 -0.10
CA LYS A 13 -12.90 7.12 1.10
C LYS A 13 -12.24 5.77 1.44
N PRO A 14 -10.92 5.71 1.66
CA PRO A 14 -10.26 4.46 2.00
C PRO A 14 -10.74 3.98 3.37
N VAL A 15 -11.28 2.76 3.42
CA VAL A 15 -11.67 2.11 4.69
C VAL A 15 -10.41 1.80 5.49
N ARG A 16 -10.37 2.28 6.74
CA ARG A 16 -9.25 2.00 7.65
C ARG A 16 -9.40 0.57 8.17
N ARG A 17 -8.69 -0.36 7.52
CA ARG A 17 -8.61 -1.76 7.97
C ARG A 17 -7.48 -1.91 8.99
N GLU A 18 -7.78 -2.59 10.10
CA GLU A 18 -6.77 -2.93 11.10
C GLU A 18 -5.74 -3.92 10.53
N TYR A 19 -4.51 -3.86 11.04
CA TYR A 19 -3.46 -4.81 10.65
C TYR A 19 -3.48 -5.97 11.64
N THR A 20 -3.70 -7.18 11.11
CA THR A 20 -3.61 -8.39 11.92
C THR A 20 -2.15 -8.78 12.15
N LYS A 21 -1.91 -9.70 13.09
CA LYS A 21 -0.56 -10.24 13.35
C LYS A 21 0.00 -10.99 12.12
N ALA A 22 -0.88 -11.62 11.32
CA ALA A 22 -0.51 -12.30 10.07
C ALA A 22 -0.01 -11.29 9.03
N ASP A 23 -0.75 -10.20 8.81
CA ASP A 23 -0.35 -9.12 7.89
C ASP A 23 1.04 -8.57 8.23
N VAL A 24 1.37 -8.45 9.53
CA VAL A 24 2.68 -7.96 9.98
C VAL A 24 3.80 -8.96 9.67
N LYS A 25 3.55 -10.27 9.82
CA LYS A 25 4.53 -11.31 9.45
C LYS A 25 4.79 -11.32 7.94
N GLU A 26 3.72 -11.27 7.14
CA GLU A 26 3.80 -11.20 5.68
C GLU A 26 4.55 -9.95 5.22
N LEU A 27 4.24 -8.79 5.82
CA LEU A 27 4.88 -7.51 5.50
C LEU A 27 6.39 -7.53 5.81
N ARG A 28 6.81 -8.21 6.89
CA ARG A 28 8.23 -8.47 7.19
C ARG A 28 8.89 -9.44 6.20
N ALA A 29 8.19 -10.49 5.77
CA ALA A 29 8.69 -11.43 4.77
C ALA A 29 8.90 -10.75 3.40
N HIS A 30 7.92 -9.97 2.96
CA HIS A 30 7.99 -9.14 1.76
C HIS A 30 9.10 -8.09 1.82
N SER A 31 9.33 -7.50 3.00
CA SER A 31 10.49 -6.65 3.25
C SER A 31 11.79 -7.43 3.01
N LYS A 32 11.97 -8.62 3.60
CA LYS A 32 13.20 -9.41 3.34
C LYS A 32 13.36 -9.75 1.86
N ALA A 33 12.30 -10.19 1.19
CA ALA A 33 12.26 -10.58 -0.21
C ALA A 33 12.38 -9.43 -1.23
N LYS A 34 12.52 -8.16 -0.79
CA LYS A 34 12.64 -6.98 -1.68
C LYS A 34 11.48 -6.83 -2.67
N THR A 35 10.28 -7.30 -2.29
CA THR A 35 9.13 -7.27 -3.19
C THR A 35 8.64 -5.82 -3.41
N PRO A 36 8.32 -5.42 -4.65
CA PRO A 36 7.76 -4.10 -4.94
C PRO A 36 6.45 -3.85 -4.18
N VAL A 37 6.28 -2.65 -3.64
CA VAL A 37 5.09 -2.25 -2.86
C VAL A 37 3.80 -2.40 -3.69
N ALA A 38 3.87 -2.12 -4.99
CA ALA A 38 2.74 -2.30 -5.91
C ALA A 38 2.25 -3.76 -5.99
N LYS A 39 3.16 -4.75 -5.89
CA LYS A 39 2.79 -6.17 -5.86
C LYS A 39 2.14 -6.54 -4.52
N ILE A 40 2.70 -6.08 -3.41
CA ILE A 40 2.14 -6.30 -2.06
C ILE A 40 0.74 -5.69 -1.94
N ALA A 41 0.54 -4.49 -2.49
CA ALA A 41 -0.75 -3.80 -2.49
C ALA A 41 -1.84 -4.62 -3.21
N LYS A 42 -1.50 -5.24 -4.35
CA LYS A 42 -2.41 -6.13 -5.09
C LYS A 42 -2.74 -7.41 -4.32
N LEU A 43 -1.72 -8.05 -3.71
CA LEU A 43 -1.88 -9.29 -2.96
C LEU A 43 -2.72 -9.09 -1.69
N THR A 44 -2.37 -8.08 -0.89
CA THR A 44 -3.01 -7.80 0.41
C THR A 44 -4.30 -6.98 0.29
N LYS A 45 -4.67 -6.56 -0.94
CA LYS A 45 -5.78 -5.63 -1.21
C LYS A 45 -5.72 -4.38 -0.32
N ARG A 46 -4.51 -3.91 -0.01
CA ARG A 46 -4.21 -2.70 0.79
C ARG A 46 -3.66 -1.60 -0.13
N SER A 47 -3.76 -0.36 0.32
CA SER A 47 -3.11 0.75 -0.37
C SER A 47 -1.61 0.77 -0.07
N GLU A 48 -0.81 1.20 -1.05
CA GLU A 48 0.64 1.36 -0.90
C GLU A 48 0.99 2.30 0.25
N GLY A 49 0.25 3.40 0.40
CA GLY A 49 0.43 4.35 1.50
C GLY A 49 0.20 3.71 2.87
N SER A 50 -0.82 2.86 3.01
CA SER A 50 -1.07 2.14 4.27
C SER A 50 0.09 1.19 4.61
N LEU A 51 0.60 0.47 3.61
CA LEU A 51 1.72 -0.45 3.79
C LEU A 51 3.00 0.30 4.20
N ARG A 52 3.31 1.42 3.54
CA ARG A 52 4.46 2.29 3.88
C ARG A 52 4.34 2.85 5.30
N GLN A 53 3.17 3.36 5.67
CA GLN A 53 2.92 3.88 7.02
C GLN A 53 3.08 2.78 8.09
N LYS A 54 2.58 1.57 7.82
CA LYS A 54 2.75 0.44 8.74
C LYS A 54 4.21 0.00 8.84
N ALA A 55 4.93 0.01 7.73
CA ALA A 55 6.35 -0.34 7.67
C ALA A 55 7.23 0.65 8.43
N LEU A 56 6.98 1.96 8.28
CA LEU A 56 7.64 3.01 9.05
C LEU A 56 7.46 2.80 10.56
N LYS A 57 6.23 2.53 11.01
CA LYS A 57 5.95 2.22 12.43
C LYS A 57 6.64 0.95 12.92
N LEU A 58 6.91 0.00 12.03
CA LEU A 58 7.59 -1.25 12.36
C LEU A 58 9.11 -1.17 12.19
N GLY A 59 9.66 -0.02 11.76
CA GLY A 59 11.09 0.14 11.48
C GLY A 59 11.59 -0.67 10.28
N VAL A 60 10.71 -1.13 9.39
CA VAL A 60 11.10 -1.93 8.21
C VAL A 60 10.97 -1.09 6.93
N ARG A 61 11.96 -1.23 6.05
CA ARG A 61 11.95 -0.56 4.74
C ARG A 61 11.23 -1.44 3.73
N LEU A 62 10.07 -1.00 3.24
CA LEU A 62 9.33 -1.68 2.18
C LEU A 62 9.71 -1.19 0.79
N GLY A 63 9.77 -2.14 -0.14
CA GLY A 63 10.02 -1.89 -1.56
C GLY A 63 11.40 -2.35 -2.02
N HIS A 64 11.62 -2.14 -3.32
CA HIS A 64 12.83 -2.56 -4.03
C HIS A 64 13.94 -1.49 -3.97
N GLN A 65 13.59 -0.19 -3.95
CA GLN A 65 14.53 0.95 -3.91
C GLN A 65 15.11 1.22 -2.52
N ARG A 66 15.52 0.19 -1.77
CA ARG A 66 16.07 0.37 -0.42
C ARG A 66 17.56 0.12 -0.34
#